data_AF-A0A142WY92-F1
#
_entry.id   AF-A0A142WY92-F1
#
_cell.length_a   1.000
_cell.length_b   1.000
_cell.length_c   1.000
_cell.angle_alpha   90.00
_cell.angle_beta   90.00
_cell.angle_gamma   90.00
#
_symmetry.space_group_name_H-M   'P 1'
#
loop_
_entity.id
_entity.type
_entity.pdbx_description
1 polymer ?
#
loop_
_entity_poly.entity_id
_entity_poly.type
_entity_poly.pdbx_seq_one_letter_code
_entity_poly.pdbx_strand_id
1 'polypeptide(L)'
;MQDLVLLPDEVALLKRSALQGGLCGTHEDLSQEAAFEFFCEQGLAELRANGLRLTSWGNQVARELVEDGNVGVVRLRPSVLAALHRA
;
A
#
# COMPACT_ATOMS: atom_id res chain seq x y z
N MET A 1 -15.00 8.39 4.28
CA MET A 1 -13.70 7.92 3.75
C MET A 1 -12.72 9.07 3.95
N GLN A 2 -11.69 8.87 4.77
CA GLN A 2 -10.68 9.89 5.08
C GLN A 2 -9.60 9.91 3.98
N ASP A 3 -8.76 10.93 3.96
CA ASP A 3 -7.59 10.96 3.08
C ASP A 3 -6.63 9.83 3.47
N LEU A 4 -6.14 9.08 2.48
CA LEU A 4 -5.08 8.11 2.68
C LEU A 4 -3.74 8.84 2.50
N VAL A 5 -3.00 8.98 3.59
CA VAL A 5 -1.66 9.59 3.57
C VAL A 5 -0.64 8.47 3.70
N LEU A 6 0.21 8.34 2.69
CA LEU A 6 1.31 7.39 2.64
C LEU A 6 2.64 8.12 2.84
N LEU A 7 3.44 7.66 3.79
CA LEU A 7 4.80 8.12 4.02
C LEU A 7 5.76 7.58 2.95
N PRO A 8 6.95 8.19 2.77
CA PRO A 8 7.89 7.77 1.73
C PRO A 8 8.26 6.28 1.82
N ASP A 9 8.45 5.76 3.02
CA ASP A 9 8.76 4.35 3.26
C ASP A 9 7.59 3.44 2.90
N GLU A 10 6.36 3.85 3.21
CA GLU A 10 5.13 3.12 2.87
C GLU A 10 4.90 3.08 1.36
N VAL A 11 5.14 4.20 0.68
CA VAL A 11 5.10 4.27 -0.80
C VAL A 11 6.14 3.33 -1.40
N ALA A 12 7.37 3.34 -0.87
CA ALA A 12 8.43 2.44 -1.32
C ALA A 12 8.05 0.96 -1.12
N LEU A 13 7.48 0.62 0.04
CA LEU A 13 7.02 -0.74 0.36
C LEU A 13 5.88 -1.19 -0.57
N LEU A 14 4.86 -0.35 -0.81
CA LEU A 14 3.75 -0.64 -1.72
C LEU A 14 4.25 -0.86 -3.15
N LYS A 15 5.12 0.03 -3.65
CA LYS A 15 5.73 -0.11 -4.99
C LYS A 15 6.53 -1.40 -5.11
N ARG A 16 7.36 -1.70 -4.12
CA ARG A 16 8.17 -2.93 -4.10
C ARG A 16 7.27 -4.16 -4.10
N SER A 17 6.19 -4.14 -3.33
CA SER A 17 5.20 -5.22 -3.27
C SER A 17 4.52 -5.46 -4.62
N ALA A 18 4.11 -4.39 -5.31
CA ALA A 18 3.51 -4.51 -6.64
C ALA A 18 4.49 -5.09 -7.68
N LEU A 19 5.75 -4.67 -7.63
CA LEU A 19 6.80 -5.20 -8.52
C LEU A 19 7.15 -6.67 -8.22
N GLN A 20 7.09 -7.08 -6.95
CA GLN A 20 7.39 -8.45 -6.51
C GLN A 20 6.18 -9.41 -6.57
N GLY A 21 5.00 -8.94 -6.95
CA GLY A 21 3.80 -9.78 -7.08
C GLY A 21 3.05 -10.04 -5.77
N GLY A 22 3.18 -9.13 -4.80
CA GLY A 22 2.25 -9.03 -3.67
C GLY A 22 2.74 -9.60 -2.33
N LEU A 23 4.03 -9.90 -2.17
CA LEU A 23 4.63 -10.30 -0.90
C LEU A 23 5.60 -9.22 -0.42
N CYS A 24 5.23 -8.50 0.63
CA CYS A 24 6.15 -7.58 1.31
C CYS A 24 6.64 -8.25 2.59
N GLY A 25 7.92 -8.65 2.61
CA GLY A 25 8.78 -8.77 3.80
C GLY A 25 8.33 -9.66 4.99
N THR A 26 9.28 -10.37 5.57
CA THR A 26 9.18 -10.83 6.96
C THR A 26 9.19 -9.61 7.89
N HIS A 27 8.37 -9.63 8.96
CA HIS A 27 8.28 -8.60 10.01
C HIS A 27 9.62 -8.48 10.78
N GLU A 28 10.67 -7.94 10.14
CA GLU A 28 12.01 -7.83 10.73
C GLU A 28 12.33 -6.39 11.17
N ASP A 29 11.64 -5.39 10.62
CA ASP A 29 11.82 -3.98 10.96
C ASP A 29 10.57 -3.39 11.60
N LEU A 30 10.71 -2.75 12.76
CA LEU A 30 9.62 -2.06 13.48
C LEU A 30 8.88 -1.02 12.61
N SER A 31 9.59 -0.38 11.67
CA SER A 31 8.99 0.56 10.72
C SER A 31 8.11 -0.13 9.68
N GLN A 32 8.43 -1.37 9.30
CA GLN A 32 7.60 -2.19 8.42
C GLN A 32 6.36 -2.71 9.15
N GLU A 33 6.46 -3.02 10.44
CA GLU A 33 5.29 -3.45 11.24
C GLU A 33 4.20 -2.38 11.30
N ALA A 34 4.57 -1.12 11.57
CA ALA A 34 3.61 -0.01 11.60
C ALA A 34 2.97 0.24 10.21
N ALA A 35 3.78 0.18 9.14
CA ALA A 35 3.27 0.28 7.77
C ALA A 35 2.32 -0.86 7.43
N PHE A 36 2.60 -2.08 7.90
CA PHE A 36 1.79 -3.27 7.65
C PHE A 36 0.45 -3.21 8.37
N GLU A 37 0.45 -2.80 9.64
CA GLU A 37 -0.77 -2.55 10.40
C GLU A 37 -1.62 -1.49 9.69
N PHE A 38 -1.02 -0.37 9.30
CA PHE A 38 -1.69 0.67 8.54
C PHE A 38 -2.29 0.14 7.22
N PHE A 39 -1.54 -0.63 6.44
CA PHE A 39 -2.06 -1.22 5.20
C PHE A 39 -3.25 -2.16 5.44
N CYS A 40 -3.23 -2.92 6.54
CA CYS A 40 -4.35 -3.77 6.94
C CYS A 40 -5.58 -2.95 7.37
N GLU A 41 -5.39 -1.91 8.18
CA GLU A 41 -6.47 -1.01 8.61
C GLU A 41 -7.14 -0.30 7.42
N GLN A 42 -6.35 0.08 6.41
CA GLN A 42 -6.83 0.73 5.19
C GLN A 42 -7.35 -0.27 4.14
N GLY A 43 -7.29 -1.59 4.41
CA GLY A 43 -7.72 -2.64 3.50
C GLY A 43 -6.83 -2.83 2.25
N LEU A 44 -5.65 -2.20 2.23
CA LEU A 44 -4.66 -2.33 1.15
C LEU A 44 -3.97 -3.69 1.20
N ALA A 45 -3.86 -4.27 2.38
CA ALA A 45 -3.22 -5.57 2.57
C ALA A 45 -3.97 -6.44 3.57
N GLU A 46 -3.67 -7.72 3.52
CA GLU A 46 -4.14 -8.73 4.47
C GLU A 46 -2.94 -9.50 5.01
N LEU A 47 -2.90 -9.68 6.31
CA LEU A 47 -1.92 -10.55 6.95
C LEU A 47 -2.28 -12.02 6.66
N ARG A 48 -1.32 -12.76 6.08
CA ARG A 48 -1.41 -14.20 5.83
C ARG A 48 -0.30 -14.92 6.61
N ALA A 49 -0.42 -16.24 6.73
CA ALA A 49 0.55 -17.06 7.48
C ALA A 49 1.99 -16.98 6.94
N ASN A 50 2.16 -16.53 5.69
CA ASN A 50 3.45 -16.38 5.00
C ASN A 50 3.86 -14.91 4.81
N GLY A 51 3.24 -13.97 5.53
CA GLY A 51 3.54 -12.54 5.48
C GLY A 51 2.38 -11.68 4.98
N LEU A 52 2.68 -10.43 4.63
CA LEU A 52 1.69 -9.48 4.16
C LEU A 52 1.39 -9.69 2.67
N ARG A 53 0.10 -9.81 2.33
CA ARG A 53 -0.37 -9.90 0.94
C ARG A 53 -1.20 -8.68 0.58
N LEU A 54 -0.87 -8.01 -0.53
CA LEU A 54 -1.71 -6.93 -1.05
C LEU A 54 -3.08 -7.47 -1.52
N THR A 55 -4.14 -6.76 -1.17
CA THR A 55 -5.48 -6.99 -1.71
C THR A 55 -5.56 -6.55 -3.17
N SER A 56 -6.65 -6.85 -3.88
CA SER A 56 -6.88 -6.30 -5.23
C SER A 56 -6.81 -4.77 -5.22
N TRP A 57 -7.39 -4.18 -4.17
CA TRP A 57 -7.37 -2.75 -3.90
C TRP A 57 -5.95 -2.22 -3.68
N GLY A 58 -5.17 -2.81 -2.78
CA GLY A 58 -3.79 -2.39 -2.54
C GLY A 58 -2.87 -2.56 -3.76
N ASN A 59 -3.08 -3.60 -4.57
CA ASN A 59 -2.35 -3.77 -5.83
C ASN A 59 -2.66 -2.64 -6.83
N GLN A 60 -3.92 -2.21 -6.92
CA GLN A 60 -4.31 -1.12 -7.81
C GLN A 60 -3.73 0.21 -7.36
N VAL A 61 -3.81 0.52 -6.07
CA VAL A 61 -3.14 1.70 -5.48
C VAL A 61 -1.63 1.65 -5.72
N ALA A 62 -1.01 0.51 -5.49
CA ALA A 62 0.43 0.36 -5.70
C ALA A 62 0.84 0.52 -7.17
N ARG A 63 0.03 0.02 -8.12
CA ARG A 63 0.27 0.23 -9.56
C ARG A 63 0.15 1.69 -9.95
N GLU A 64 -0.90 2.37 -9.50
CA GLU A 64 -1.08 3.81 -9.73
C GLU A 64 0.14 4.60 -9.22
N LEU A 65 0.62 4.27 -8.02
CA LEU A 65 1.83 4.90 -7.46
C LEU A 65 3.08 4.65 -8.31
N VAL A 66 3.22 3.45 -8.89
CA VAL A 66 4.33 3.12 -9.81
C VAL A 66 4.19 3.90 -11.11
N GLU A 67 2.99 3.96 -11.70
CA GLU A 67 2.71 4.63 -12.97
C GLU A 67 2.86 6.15 -12.88
N ASP A 68 2.35 6.78 -11.82
CA ASP A 68 2.52 8.21 -11.55
C ASP A 68 3.98 8.58 -11.25
N GLY A 69 4.84 7.61 -10.94
CA GLY A 69 6.22 7.87 -10.56
C GLY A 69 6.36 8.61 -9.22
N ASN A 70 5.31 8.64 -8.39
CA ASN A 70 5.29 9.40 -7.14
C ASN A 70 6.44 9.02 -6.18
N VAL A 71 7.21 9.98 -5.71
CA VAL A 71 8.28 9.77 -4.73
C VAL A 71 8.04 10.69 -3.53
N GLY A 72 8.15 10.15 -2.32
CA GLY A 72 7.94 10.88 -1.07
C GLY A 72 6.55 10.64 -0.46
N VAL A 73 6.05 11.63 0.29
CA VAL A 73 4.73 11.56 0.93
C VAL A 73 3.65 11.68 -0.13
N VAL A 74 2.74 10.71 -0.21
CA VAL A 74 1.61 10.72 -1.14
C VAL A 74 0.31 10.85 -0.35
N ARG A 75 -0.51 11.84 -0.73
CA ARG A 75 -1.86 11.99 -0.18
C ARG A 75 -2.89 11.67 -1.25
N LEU A 76 -3.59 10.56 -1.08
CA LEU A 76 -4.70 10.15 -1.91
C LEU A 76 -6.01 10.65 -1.29
N ARG A 77 -6.67 11.56 -2.00
CA ARG A 77 -7.96 12.13 -1.60
C ARG A 77 -9.08 11.08 -1.72
N PRO A 78 -10.15 11.16 -0.92
CA PRO A 78 -11.30 10.25 -1.01
C PRO A 78 -11.89 10.11 -2.42
N SER A 79 -11.83 11.17 -3.23
CA SER A 79 -12.28 11.14 -4.63
C SER A 79 -11.40 10.25 -5.52
N VAL A 80 -10.08 10.26 -5.31
CA VAL A 80 -9.12 9.39 -6.00
C VAL A 80 -9.29 7.95 -5.51
N LEU A 81 -9.45 7.76 -4.19
CA LEU A 81 -9.70 6.45 -3.61
C LEU A 81 -11.00 5.83 -4.16
N ALA A 82 -12.07 6.62 -4.25
CA ALA A 82 -13.34 6.16 -4.81
C ALA A 82 -13.27 5.86 -6.32
N ALA A 83 -12.41 6.55 -7.06
CA ALA A 83 -12.18 6.28 -8.48
C ALA A 83 -11.46 4.94 -8.67
N LEU A 84 -10.40 4.71 -7.90
CA LEU A 84 -9.65 3.46 -7.93
C LEU A 84 -10.51 2.28 -7.44
N HIS A 85 -11.37 2.45 -6.42
CA HIS A 85 -12.19 1.34 -5.90
C HIS A 85 -13.30 0.89 -6.87
N ARG A 86 -13.59 1.67 -7.92
CA ARG A 86 -14.62 1.38 -8.92
C ARG A 86 -14.08 0.80 -10.23
N ALA A 87 -12.76 0.72 -10.39
CA ALA A 87 -12.10 0.20 -11.58
C ALA A 87 -11.68 -1.26 -11.36
#